data_AF-A0A7U9MZ90-F1
#
_entry.id   AF-A0A7U9MZ90-F1
#
_cell.length_a   1.000
_cell.length_b   1.000
_cell.length_c   1.000
_cell.angle_alpha   90.00
_cell.angle_beta   90.00
_cell.angle_gamma   90.00
#
_symmetry.space_group_name_H-M   'P 1'
#
loop_
_entity.id
_entity.type
_entity.pdbx_description
1 polymer ?
#
loop_
_entity_poly.entity_id
_entity_poly.type
_entity_poly.pdbx_seq_one_letter_code
_entity_poly.pdbx_strand_id
1 'polypeptide(L)'
;MRCETKKHKLNNAGSAIVTVLVVVTFITILATVLLYISGLNYQMKVTDYRTKESFYQAETPVEELRAQLAKDVQIAFAKAYAAAMSEYAGLGAEGTREANYRQRFCDELDKIWKERCGLIPDSADLINWEAGIRSVLSPAVNGNYWDVKVAAASGWDTGRAVSDGQVILRGVTFTYDSASHYSSIISTDYCVTIPRVSWSETYGAEGSVEEMLDFSGCINYMNWTKR
;
A
#
# COMPACT_ATOMS: atom_id res chain seq x y z
N MET A 1 77.79 22.82 66.86
CA MET A 1 77.58 23.76 65.73
C MET A 1 76.85 22.99 64.63
N ARG A 2 75.88 23.64 63.97
CA ARG A 2 74.68 23.06 63.32
C ARG A 2 74.93 21.98 62.25
N CYS A 3 74.08 20.95 62.26
CA CYS A 3 73.91 19.99 61.17
C CYS A 3 72.87 20.57 60.19
N GLU A 4 73.29 20.90 58.97
CA GLU A 4 72.39 21.38 57.91
C GLU A 4 72.02 20.23 56.98
N THR A 5 70.77 19.78 57.08
CA THR A 5 70.18 18.78 56.18
C THR A 5 69.84 19.45 54.84
N LYS A 6 70.66 19.22 53.80
CA LYS A 6 70.36 19.65 52.43
C LYS A 6 69.08 18.97 51.94
N LYS A 7 67.98 19.72 51.83
CA LYS A 7 66.75 19.28 51.15
C LYS A 7 66.98 19.30 49.64
N HIS A 8 67.01 18.11 49.03
CA HIS A 8 67.03 17.96 47.58
C HIS A 8 65.65 18.32 47.01
N LYS A 9 65.54 19.41 46.23
CA LYS A 9 64.30 19.74 45.50
C LYS A 9 64.16 18.77 44.33
N LEU A 10 63.14 17.91 44.37
CA LEU A 10 62.76 17.05 43.24
C LEU A 10 62.21 17.93 42.11
N ASN A 11 62.79 17.84 40.92
CA ASN A 11 62.36 18.58 39.74
C ASN A 11 61.28 17.78 39.00
N ASN A 12 60.02 18.20 39.11
CA ASN A 12 58.85 17.47 38.58
C ASN A 12 58.51 17.84 37.12
N ALA A 13 59.37 18.57 36.41
CA ALA A 13 59.11 19.06 35.05
C ALA A 13 58.75 17.94 34.05
N GLY A 14 59.38 16.76 34.16
CA GLY A 14 59.05 15.60 33.33
C GLY A 14 57.70 14.94 33.67
N SER A 15 57.34 14.91 34.96
CA SER A 15 56.06 14.36 35.42
C SER A 15 54.86 15.19 34.95
N ALA A 16 55.03 16.52 34.80
CA ALA A 16 53.99 17.41 34.32
C ALA A 16 53.62 17.17 32.85
N ILE A 17 54.60 16.80 32.00
CA ILE A 17 54.34 16.48 30.59
C ILE A 17 53.60 15.13 30.47
N VAL A 18 53.99 14.13 31.28
CA VAL A 18 53.36 12.81 31.26
C VAL A 18 51.91 12.88 31.70
N THR A 19 51.58 13.64 32.77
CA THR A 19 50.19 13.78 33.22
C THR A 19 49.32 14.46 32.19
N VAL A 20 49.82 15.49 31.51
CA VAL A 20 49.11 16.15 30.40
C VAL A 20 48.85 15.17 29.27
N LEU A 21 49.82 14.33 28.91
CA LEU A 21 49.66 13.33 27.84
C LEU A 21 48.58 12.29 28.20
N VAL A 22 48.56 11.80 29.45
CA VAL A 22 47.51 10.89 29.94
C VAL A 22 46.13 11.54 29.89
N VAL A 23 46.01 12.82 30.27
CA VAL A 23 44.73 13.54 30.23
C VAL A 23 44.26 13.76 28.79
N VAL A 24 45.15 14.19 27.90
CA VAL A 24 44.80 14.42 26.48
C VAL A 24 44.39 13.12 25.81
N THR A 25 45.10 12.01 26.05
CA THR A 25 44.73 10.70 25.49
C THR A 25 43.35 10.26 25.97
N PHE A 26 43.03 10.45 27.25
CA PHE A 26 41.70 10.14 27.76
C PHE A 26 40.59 10.99 27.11
N ILE A 27 40.82 12.30 26.95
CA ILE A 27 39.88 13.20 26.26
C ILE A 27 39.68 12.78 24.80
N THR A 28 40.76 12.40 24.09
CA THR A 28 40.65 11.95 22.70
C THR A 28 39.83 10.66 22.58
N ILE A 29 40.03 9.69 23.47
CA ILE A 29 39.27 8.44 23.48
C ILE A 29 37.78 8.74 23.71
N LEU A 30 37.46 9.59 24.70
CA LEU A 30 36.08 10.01 24.95
C LEU A 30 35.45 10.70 23.74
N ALA A 31 36.17 11.62 23.10
CA ALA A 31 35.69 12.31 21.90
C ALA A 31 35.40 11.33 20.75
N THR A 32 36.29 10.35 20.50
CA THR A 32 36.09 9.33 19.48
C THR A 32 34.89 8.43 19.78
N VAL A 33 34.70 8.02 21.05
CA VAL A 33 33.54 7.20 21.45
C VAL A 33 32.23 7.96 21.26
N LEU A 34 32.18 9.23 21.65
CA LEU A 34 30.99 10.08 21.46
C LEU A 34 30.65 10.28 19.97
N LEU A 35 31.65 10.50 19.13
CA LEU A 35 31.47 10.59 17.68
C LEU A 35 30.98 9.26 17.08
N TYR A 36 31.53 8.13 17.55
CA TYR A 36 31.11 6.81 17.10
C TYR A 36 29.64 6.51 17.43
N ILE A 37 29.21 6.74 18.69
CA ILE A 37 27.80 6.57 19.10
C ILE A 37 26.89 7.52 18.30
N SER A 38 27.33 8.77 18.09
CA SER A 38 26.58 9.74 17.28
C SER A 38 26.45 9.29 15.82
N GLY A 39 27.50 8.73 15.23
CA GLY A 39 27.50 8.17 13.89
C GLY A 39 26.58 6.97 13.74
N LEU A 40 26.58 6.05 14.71
CA LEU A 40 25.65 4.91 14.74
C LEU A 40 24.20 5.39 14.83
N ASN A 41 23.91 6.33 15.72
CA ASN A 41 22.57 6.91 15.85
C ASN A 41 22.11 7.62 14.57
N TYR A 42 23.03 8.27 13.85
CA TYR A 42 22.72 8.89 12.57
C TYR A 42 22.37 7.85 11.50
N GLN A 43 23.18 6.79 11.37
CA GLN A 43 22.94 5.73 10.39
C GLN A 43 21.61 5.03 10.65
N MET A 44 21.28 4.70 11.90
CA MET A 44 19.99 4.12 12.27
C MET A 44 18.81 5.03 11.85
N LYS A 45 18.91 6.34 12.12
CA LYS A 45 17.87 7.30 11.70
C LYS A 45 17.71 7.40 10.18
N VAL A 46 18.81 7.36 9.44
CA VAL A 46 18.78 7.38 7.98
C VAL A 46 18.12 6.11 7.44
N THR A 47 18.48 4.94 7.96
CA THR A 47 17.85 3.65 7.60
C THR A 47 16.36 3.64 7.93
N ASP A 48 15.97 4.12 9.11
CA ASP A 48 14.55 4.24 9.50
C ASP A 48 13.78 5.16 8.54
N TYR A 49 14.37 6.29 8.16
CA TYR A 49 13.75 7.23 7.23
C TYR A 49 13.56 6.59 5.85
N ARG A 50 14.61 5.97 5.30
CA ARG A 50 14.57 5.35 3.96
C ARG A 50 13.58 4.19 3.91
N THR A 51 13.49 3.42 4.98
CA THR A 51 12.51 2.34 5.14
C THR A 51 11.08 2.88 5.13
N LYS A 52 10.81 3.95 5.90
CA LYS A 52 9.48 4.60 5.91
C LYS A 52 9.11 5.18 4.55
N GLU A 53 10.05 5.84 3.88
CA GLU A 53 9.83 6.38 2.54
C GLU A 53 9.45 5.28 1.54
N SER A 54 10.16 4.14 1.57
CA SER A 54 9.86 2.97 0.75
C SER A 54 8.43 2.45 0.99
N PHE A 55 7.97 2.45 2.24
CA PHE A 55 6.59 2.07 2.56
C PHE A 55 5.54 3.04 2.00
N TYR A 56 5.76 4.36 2.10
CA TYR A 56 4.82 5.33 1.54
C TYR A 56 4.72 5.22 0.02
N GLN A 57 5.83 4.90 -0.65
CA GLN A 57 5.83 4.65 -2.08
C GLN A 57 5.07 3.36 -2.43
N ALA A 58 5.21 2.31 -1.61
CA ALA A 58 4.45 1.06 -1.79
C ALA A 58 2.93 1.23 -1.58
N GLU A 59 2.50 2.21 -0.78
CA GLU A 59 1.06 2.51 -0.57
C GLU A 59 0.41 3.21 -1.76
N THR A 60 1.17 3.92 -2.59
CA THR A 60 0.63 4.65 -3.75
C THR A 60 -0.12 3.75 -4.73
N PRO A 61 0.45 2.64 -5.25
CA PRO A 61 -0.27 1.77 -6.17
C PRO A 61 -1.49 1.08 -5.51
N VAL A 62 -1.45 0.89 -4.19
CA VAL A 62 -2.57 0.32 -3.43
C VAL A 62 -3.79 1.25 -3.47
N GLU A 63 -3.56 2.54 -3.21
CA GLU A 63 -4.59 3.58 -3.23
C GLU A 63 -5.05 3.91 -4.66
N GLU A 64 -4.16 3.88 -5.65
CA GLU A 64 -4.52 4.04 -7.06
C GLU A 64 -5.46 2.93 -7.54
N LEU A 65 -5.17 1.67 -7.18
CA LEU A 65 -6.07 0.56 -7.49
C LEU A 65 -7.43 0.74 -6.78
N ARG A 66 -7.45 1.18 -5.52
CA ARG A 66 -8.71 1.49 -4.80
C ARG A 66 -9.50 2.58 -5.54
N ALA A 67 -8.85 3.67 -5.94
CA ALA A 67 -9.50 4.77 -6.64
C ALA A 67 -10.06 4.33 -8.00
N GLN A 68 -9.35 3.48 -8.73
CA GLN A 68 -9.84 2.94 -9.99
C GLN A 68 -11.02 1.99 -9.78
N LEU A 69 -10.94 1.11 -8.79
CA LEU A 69 -12.05 0.23 -8.42
C LEU A 69 -13.31 1.04 -8.10
N ALA A 70 -13.20 2.21 -7.46
CA ALA A 70 -14.36 3.04 -7.12
C ALA A 70 -15.09 3.53 -8.39
N LYS A 71 -14.32 3.90 -9.42
CA LYS A 71 -14.85 4.28 -10.73
C LYS A 71 -15.50 3.09 -11.43
N ASP A 72 -14.90 1.91 -11.34
CA ASP A 72 -15.46 0.72 -11.97
C ASP A 72 -16.76 0.28 -11.30
N VAL A 73 -16.85 0.40 -9.97
CA VAL A 73 -18.07 0.19 -9.19
C VAL A 73 -19.18 1.14 -9.66
N GLN A 74 -18.86 2.41 -9.89
CA GLN A 74 -19.82 3.38 -10.41
C GLN A 74 -20.38 2.96 -11.78
N ILE A 75 -19.51 2.54 -12.69
CA ILE A 75 -19.91 2.11 -14.05
C ILE A 75 -20.75 0.82 -13.97
N ALA A 76 -20.30 -0.16 -13.18
CA ALA A 76 -21.03 -1.41 -12.98
C ALA A 76 -22.40 -1.17 -12.34
N PHE A 77 -22.47 -0.27 -11.36
CA PHE A 77 -23.71 0.16 -10.71
C PHE A 77 -24.71 0.72 -11.73
N ALA A 78 -24.28 1.70 -12.53
CA ALA A 78 -25.15 2.37 -13.50
C ALA A 78 -25.74 1.39 -14.52
N LYS A 79 -24.90 0.49 -15.05
CA LYS A 79 -25.31 -0.54 -16.02
C LYS A 79 -26.23 -1.59 -15.40
N ALA A 80 -25.87 -2.12 -14.24
CA ALA A 80 -26.67 -3.13 -13.55
C ALA A 80 -28.03 -2.57 -13.11
N TYR A 81 -28.08 -1.32 -12.64
CA TYR A 81 -29.31 -0.65 -12.25
C TYR A 81 -30.22 -0.41 -13.46
N ALA A 82 -29.69 0.15 -14.56
CA ALA A 82 -30.46 0.37 -15.78
C ALA A 82 -31.04 -0.94 -16.35
N ALA A 83 -30.23 -2.01 -16.36
CA ALA A 83 -30.68 -3.33 -16.81
C ALA A 83 -31.77 -3.91 -15.89
N ALA A 84 -31.59 -3.83 -14.58
CA ALA A 84 -32.58 -4.33 -13.62
C ALA A 84 -33.91 -3.53 -13.68
N MET A 85 -33.85 -2.22 -13.93
CA MET A 85 -35.03 -1.38 -14.14
C MET A 85 -35.76 -1.67 -15.45
N SER A 86 -35.07 -2.05 -16.52
CA SER A 86 -35.74 -2.47 -17.76
C SER A 86 -36.53 -3.77 -17.59
N GLU A 87 -36.12 -4.66 -16.68
CA GLU A 87 -36.79 -5.93 -16.38
C GLU A 87 -37.83 -5.83 -15.25
N TYR A 88 -38.04 -4.61 -14.74
CA TYR A 88 -38.97 -4.27 -13.65
C TYR A 88 -40.40 -4.80 -13.87
N ALA A 89 -40.83 -4.98 -15.13
CA ALA A 89 -42.16 -5.47 -15.49
C ALA A 89 -42.38 -6.99 -15.25
N GLY A 90 -41.32 -7.79 -15.05
CA GLY A 90 -41.42 -9.26 -15.03
C GLY A 90 -41.16 -9.95 -13.67
N LEU A 91 -40.52 -9.27 -12.71
CA LEU A 91 -40.09 -9.88 -11.43
C LEU A 91 -41.05 -9.51 -10.28
N GLY A 92 -41.81 -10.52 -9.82
CA GLY A 92 -42.94 -10.37 -8.89
C GLY A 92 -42.62 -10.18 -7.41
N ALA A 93 -41.36 -10.18 -6.96
CA ALA A 93 -40.99 -9.98 -5.55
C ALA A 93 -39.71 -9.16 -5.37
N GLU A 94 -39.68 -8.27 -4.36
CA GLU A 94 -38.55 -7.37 -4.06
C GLU A 94 -37.23 -8.11 -3.78
N GLY A 95 -37.27 -9.24 -3.04
CA GLY A 95 -36.08 -10.05 -2.76
C GLY A 95 -35.47 -10.67 -4.01
N THR A 96 -36.26 -10.94 -5.05
CA THR A 96 -35.78 -11.43 -6.35
C THR A 96 -35.16 -10.31 -7.18
N ARG A 97 -35.63 -9.06 -7.01
CA ARG A 97 -35.09 -7.88 -7.71
C ARG A 97 -33.69 -7.52 -7.21
N GLU A 98 -33.51 -7.47 -5.89
CA GLU A 98 -32.20 -7.19 -5.30
C GLU A 98 -31.17 -8.26 -5.66
N ALA A 99 -31.55 -9.54 -5.63
CA ALA A 99 -30.68 -10.64 -6.07
C ALA A 99 -30.30 -10.53 -7.55
N ASN A 100 -31.27 -10.22 -8.44
CA ASN A 100 -31.00 -10.01 -9.86
C ASN A 100 -30.04 -8.84 -10.09
N TYR A 101 -30.26 -7.72 -9.42
CA TYR A 101 -29.38 -6.57 -9.47
C TYR A 101 -27.95 -6.90 -9.02
N ARG A 102 -27.79 -7.56 -7.86
CA ARG A 102 -26.48 -7.97 -7.33
C ARG A 102 -25.74 -8.88 -8.30
N GLN A 103 -26.45 -9.81 -8.95
CA GLN A 103 -25.87 -10.69 -9.96
C GLN A 103 -25.39 -9.88 -11.18
N ARG A 104 -26.23 -8.99 -11.72
CA ARG A 104 -25.87 -8.12 -12.85
C ARG A 104 -24.69 -7.21 -12.53
N PHE A 105 -24.63 -6.68 -11.32
CA PHE A 105 -23.49 -5.90 -10.87
C PHE A 105 -22.19 -6.70 -10.92
N CYS A 106 -22.22 -7.95 -10.44
CA CYS A 106 -21.05 -8.84 -10.52
C CYS A 106 -20.66 -9.12 -11.95
N ASP A 107 -21.62 -9.39 -12.84
CA ASP A 107 -21.38 -9.67 -14.25
C ASP A 107 -20.77 -8.46 -14.97
N GLU A 108 -21.26 -7.25 -14.73
CA GLU A 108 -20.72 -6.02 -15.31
C GLU A 108 -19.32 -5.68 -14.77
N LEU A 109 -19.09 -5.85 -13.46
CA LEU A 109 -17.77 -5.63 -12.86
C LEU A 109 -16.74 -6.64 -13.40
N ASP A 110 -17.14 -7.91 -13.51
CA ASP A 110 -16.32 -8.97 -14.09
C ASP A 110 -16.01 -8.70 -15.56
N LYS A 111 -16.98 -8.22 -16.34
CA LYS A 111 -16.78 -7.82 -17.73
C LYS A 111 -15.78 -6.68 -17.87
N ILE A 112 -15.92 -5.61 -17.08
CA ILE A 112 -14.98 -4.47 -17.07
C ILE A 112 -13.55 -4.94 -16.82
N TRP A 113 -13.36 -5.81 -15.83
CA TRP A 113 -12.03 -6.29 -15.46
C TRP A 113 -11.48 -7.33 -16.43
N LYS A 114 -12.31 -8.20 -17.01
CA LYS A 114 -11.90 -9.12 -18.08
C LYS A 114 -11.36 -8.38 -19.30
N GLU A 115 -12.05 -7.33 -19.72
CA GLU A 115 -11.62 -6.49 -20.84
C GLU A 115 -10.27 -5.80 -20.54
N ARG A 116 -10.11 -5.29 -19.32
CA ARG A 116 -8.88 -4.63 -18.88
C ARG A 116 -7.69 -5.59 -18.75
N CYS A 117 -7.90 -6.72 -18.12
CA CYS A 117 -6.84 -7.70 -17.86
C CYS A 117 -6.36 -8.37 -19.14
N GLY A 118 -7.26 -8.57 -20.12
CA GLY A 118 -6.97 -9.35 -21.30
C GLY A 118 -6.57 -10.79 -20.96
N LEU A 119 -6.06 -11.51 -21.96
CA LEU A 119 -5.60 -12.88 -21.82
C LEU A 119 -4.08 -12.93 -21.60
N ILE A 120 -3.62 -13.94 -20.86
CA ILE A 120 -2.19 -14.24 -20.78
C ILE A 120 -1.73 -14.69 -22.18
N PRO A 121 -0.59 -14.17 -22.70
CA PRO A 121 -0.01 -14.67 -23.95
C PRO A 121 0.12 -16.19 -23.92
N ASP A 122 -0.21 -16.84 -25.03
CA ASP A 122 -0.18 -18.31 -25.18
C ASP A 122 -1.17 -19.10 -24.30
N SER A 123 -2.15 -18.41 -23.69
CA SER A 123 -3.30 -19.05 -23.02
C SER A 123 -4.61 -18.69 -23.72
N ALA A 124 -5.53 -19.66 -23.82
CA ALA A 124 -6.84 -19.42 -24.44
C ALA A 124 -7.83 -18.77 -23.47
N ASP A 125 -7.76 -19.10 -22.19
CA ASP A 125 -8.82 -18.77 -21.22
C ASP A 125 -8.31 -18.13 -19.91
N LEU A 126 -6.99 -17.95 -19.75
CA LEU A 126 -6.44 -17.39 -18.51
C LEU A 126 -6.36 -15.86 -18.59
N ILE A 127 -7.01 -15.21 -17.64
CA ILE A 127 -7.05 -13.75 -17.53
C ILE A 127 -5.76 -13.25 -16.88
N ASN A 128 -5.14 -12.24 -17.48
CA ASN A 128 -3.92 -11.63 -16.95
C ASN A 128 -4.23 -10.51 -15.94
N TRP A 129 -4.63 -10.91 -14.72
CA TRP A 129 -4.97 -9.97 -13.66
C TRP A 129 -3.83 -9.03 -13.27
N GLU A 130 -2.59 -9.50 -13.31
CA GLU A 130 -1.42 -8.66 -13.05
C GLU A 130 -1.30 -7.56 -14.11
N ALA A 131 -1.47 -7.87 -15.39
CA ALA A 131 -1.44 -6.85 -16.44
C ALA A 131 -2.58 -5.84 -16.32
N GLY A 132 -3.81 -6.30 -16.01
CA GLY A 132 -4.95 -5.41 -15.84
C GLY A 132 -4.84 -4.50 -14.62
N ILE A 133 -4.26 -4.97 -13.52
CA ILE A 133 -3.94 -4.10 -12.39
C ILE A 133 -2.81 -3.14 -12.80
N ARG A 134 -1.77 -3.59 -13.50
CA ARG A 134 -0.69 -2.69 -13.93
C ARG A 134 -1.16 -1.55 -14.83
N SER A 135 -2.16 -1.79 -15.66
CA SER A 135 -2.65 -0.77 -16.60
C SER A 135 -3.34 0.43 -15.91
N VAL A 136 -3.71 0.30 -14.64
CA VAL A 136 -4.40 1.38 -13.89
C VAL A 136 -3.47 2.14 -12.95
N LEU A 137 -2.22 1.68 -12.82
CA LEU A 137 -1.24 2.25 -11.92
C LEU A 137 -0.31 3.23 -12.64
N SER A 138 0.16 4.22 -11.91
CA SER A 138 1.20 5.12 -12.39
C SER A 138 2.57 4.41 -12.40
N PRO A 139 3.42 4.68 -13.41
CA PRO A 139 4.75 4.09 -13.47
C PRO A 139 5.63 4.62 -12.34
N ALA A 140 6.53 3.76 -11.83
CA ALA A 140 7.56 4.19 -10.89
C ALA A 140 8.46 5.27 -11.52
N VAL A 141 8.77 6.31 -10.75
CA VAL A 141 9.68 7.39 -11.16
C VAL A 141 11.10 7.19 -10.63
N ASN A 142 12.08 7.79 -11.30
CA ASN A 142 13.47 7.91 -10.84
C ASN A 142 14.24 6.58 -10.65
N GLY A 143 14.02 5.60 -11.53
CA GLY A 143 14.75 4.33 -11.50
C GLY A 143 14.33 3.37 -10.37
N ASN A 144 13.26 3.71 -9.64
CA ASN A 144 12.58 2.79 -8.75
C ASN A 144 11.74 1.80 -9.57
N TYR A 145 11.44 0.66 -8.96
CA TYR A 145 10.67 -0.40 -9.59
C TYR A 145 9.51 -0.78 -8.67
N TRP A 146 8.35 -1.05 -9.26
CA TRP A 146 7.29 -1.73 -8.53
C TRP A 146 6.79 -2.93 -9.33
N ASP A 147 6.32 -3.92 -8.57
CA ASP A 147 5.76 -5.16 -9.09
C ASP A 147 4.40 -5.43 -8.47
N VAL A 148 3.49 -6.05 -9.22
CA VAL A 148 2.21 -6.53 -8.69
C VAL A 148 2.05 -8.01 -8.96
N LYS A 149 1.61 -8.73 -7.94
CA LYS A 149 1.28 -10.15 -8.01
C LYS A 149 -0.12 -10.38 -7.49
N VAL A 150 -0.82 -11.34 -8.09
CA VAL A 150 -2.16 -11.74 -7.67
C VAL A 150 -2.15 -13.22 -7.31
N ALA A 151 -2.88 -13.60 -6.26
CA ALA A 151 -2.96 -14.99 -5.83
C ALA A 151 -3.50 -15.92 -6.94
N ALA A 152 -2.96 -17.14 -7.00
CA ALA A 152 -3.27 -18.16 -8.00
C ALA A 152 -4.67 -18.79 -7.81
N ALA A 153 -5.71 -18.05 -8.17
CA ALA A 153 -7.10 -18.45 -8.44
C ALA A 153 -7.83 -17.18 -8.94
N SER A 154 -7.25 -16.54 -9.94
CA SER A 154 -7.39 -15.11 -10.19
C SER A 154 -8.75 -14.76 -10.78
N GLY A 155 -9.58 -14.08 -9.97
CA GLY A 155 -10.93 -13.67 -10.31
C GLY A 155 -11.60 -12.98 -9.12
N TRP A 156 -12.73 -12.33 -9.39
CA TRP A 156 -13.63 -11.85 -8.34
C TRP A 156 -14.25 -13.05 -7.59
N ASP A 157 -14.06 -13.13 -6.28
CA ASP A 157 -14.81 -14.03 -5.41
C ASP A 157 -16.21 -13.44 -5.19
N THR A 158 -17.18 -13.98 -5.94
CA THR A 158 -18.59 -13.61 -5.89
C THR A 158 -19.39 -14.47 -4.92
N GLY A 159 -18.76 -15.37 -4.16
CA GLY A 159 -19.46 -16.30 -3.25
C GLY A 159 -20.30 -15.60 -2.17
N ARG A 160 -19.97 -14.34 -1.86
CA ARG A 160 -20.68 -13.48 -0.90
C ARG A 160 -21.52 -12.39 -1.54
N ALA A 161 -21.61 -12.36 -2.88
CA ALA A 161 -22.33 -11.31 -3.59
C ALA A 161 -23.83 -11.35 -3.27
N VAL A 162 -24.42 -12.55 -3.26
CA VAL A 162 -25.86 -12.72 -3.00
C VAL A 162 -26.18 -12.63 -1.51
N SER A 163 -25.36 -13.22 -0.63
CA SER A 163 -25.62 -13.23 0.81
C SER A 163 -25.33 -11.87 1.45
N ASP A 164 -24.11 -11.37 1.27
CA ASP A 164 -23.56 -10.25 2.05
C ASP A 164 -23.50 -8.97 1.22
N GLY A 165 -23.74 -9.05 -0.10
CA GLY A 165 -23.56 -7.93 -1.01
C GLY A 165 -22.09 -7.58 -1.19
N GLN A 166 -21.19 -8.57 -1.16
CA GLN A 166 -19.74 -8.35 -1.20
C GLN A 166 -19.07 -9.18 -2.29
N VAL A 167 -18.11 -8.58 -2.98
CA VAL A 167 -17.26 -9.20 -3.98
C VAL A 167 -15.81 -8.96 -3.59
N ILE A 168 -14.95 -9.98 -3.63
CA ILE A 168 -13.59 -9.87 -3.10
C ILE A 168 -12.55 -10.21 -4.18
N LEU A 169 -11.59 -9.32 -4.40
CA LEU A 169 -10.36 -9.61 -5.14
C LEU A 169 -9.28 -10.02 -4.14
N ARG A 170 -8.84 -11.27 -4.22
CA ARG A 170 -7.96 -11.88 -3.22
C ARG A 170 -6.47 -11.79 -3.59
N GLY A 171 -5.66 -11.55 -2.57
CA GLY A 171 -4.22 -11.73 -2.58
C GLY A 171 -3.50 -10.82 -3.55
N VAL A 172 -3.83 -9.54 -3.57
CA VAL A 172 -3.08 -8.54 -4.36
C VAL A 172 -1.87 -8.13 -3.54
N THR A 173 -0.67 -8.35 -4.11
CA THR A 173 0.61 -8.02 -3.49
C THR A 173 1.33 -6.99 -4.34
N PHE A 174 1.66 -5.85 -3.75
CA PHE A 174 2.50 -4.82 -4.34
C PHE A 174 3.90 -4.89 -3.71
N THR A 175 4.91 -4.91 -4.57
CA THR A 175 6.32 -4.84 -4.17
C THR A 175 6.89 -3.54 -4.70
N TYR A 176 7.55 -2.76 -3.85
CA TYR A 176 8.29 -1.57 -4.25
C TYR A 176 9.76 -1.76 -3.92
N ASP A 177 10.61 -1.60 -4.93
CA ASP A 177 12.06 -1.65 -4.80
C ASP A 177 12.63 -0.26 -5.11
N SER A 178 13.24 0.33 -4.08
CA SER A 178 13.94 1.60 -4.18
C SER A 178 15.31 1.41 -4.84
N ALA A 179 15.75 2.42 -5.60
CA ALA A 179 17.12 2.51 -6.10
C ALA A 179 18.21 2.40 -5.01
N SER A 180 17.86 2.62 -3.74
CA SER A 180 18.75 2.46 -2.58
C SER A 180 18.71 1.05 -1.93
N HIS A 181 18.19 0.04 -2.63
CA HIS A 181 18.07 -1.36 -2.19
C HIS A 181 17.16 -1.59 -0.96
N TYR A 182 16.20 -0.69 -0.73
CA TYR A 182 15.11 -0.92 0.22
C TYR A 182 13.92 -1.50 -0.53
N SER A 183 13.36 -2.59 -0.01
CA SER A 183 12.17 -3.23 -0.56
C SER A 183 11.04 -3.18 0.45
N SER A 184 9.84 -2.86 -0.01
CA SER A 184 8.62 -2.83 0.81
C SER A 184 7.53 -3.61 0.10
N ILE A 185 6.85 -4.47 0.84
CA ILE A 185 5.80 -5.33 0.31
C ILE A 185 4.51 -5.07 1.07
N ILE A 186 3.45 -4.79 0.33
CA ILE A 186 2.08 -4.65 0.84
C ILE A 186 1.22 -5.72 0.20
N SER A 187 0.54 -6.52 1.02
CA SER A 187 -0.45 -7.49 0.54
C SER A 187 -1.80 -7.19 1.16
N THR A 188 -2.83 -7.12 0.33
CA THR A 188 -4.21 -6.87 0.75
C THR A 188 -5.20 -7.59 -0.18
N ASP A 189 -6.34 -7.94 0.39
CA ASP A 189 -7.54 -8.28 -0.36
C ASP A 189 -8.37 -6.98 -0.53
N TYR A 190 -9.04 -6.83 -1.68
CA TYR A 190 -9.96 -5.73 -1.92
C TYR A 190 -11.40 -6.26 -1.85
N CYS A 191 -12.16 -5.79 -0.86
CA CYS A 191 -13.57 -6.08 -0.75
C CYS A 191 -14.40 -4.93 -1.32
N VAL A 192 -15.20 -5.24 -2.33
CA VAL A 192 -16.17 -4.35 -2.95
C VAL A 192 -17.55 -4.68 -2.37
N THR A 193 -18.11 -3.74 -1.61
CA THR A 193 -19.49 -3.78 -1.16
C THR A 193 -20.39 -3.28 -2.29
N ILE A 194 -21.28 -4.14 -2.78
CA ILE A 194 -22.27 -3.83 -3.80
C ILE A 194 -23.18 -2.72 -3.26
N PRO A 195 -23.31 -1.58 -3.96
CA PRO A 195 -24.15 -0.49 -3.50
C PRO A 195 -25.62 -0.93 -3.40
N ARG A 196 -26.33 -0.44 -2.37
CA ARG A 196 -27.76 -0.69 -2.23
C ARG A 196 -28.54 0.23 -3.16
N VAL A 197 -29.65 -0.27 -3.69
CA VAL A 197 -30.54 0.46 -4.58
C VAL A 197 -31.89 0.68 -3.94
N SER A 198 -32.40 1.90 -4.02
CA SER A 198 -33.79 2.23 -3.70
C SER A 198 -34.60 2.20 -4.99
N TRP A 199 -35.51 1.24 -5.12
CA TRP A 199 -36.30 1.04 -6.36
C TRP A 199 -37.34 2.13 -6.61
N SER A 200 -37.56 3.02 -5.65
CA SER A 200 -38.40 4.22 -5.82
C SER A 200 -37.63 5.41 -6.43
N GLU A 201 -36.30 5.33 -6.49
CA GLU A 201 -35.43 6.42 -6.97
C GLU A 201 -34.94 6.14 -8.39
N THR A 202 -35.00 7.14 -9.26
CA THR A 202 -34.41 7.05 -10.60
C THR A 202 -32.95 7.48 -10.53
N TYR A 203 -32.02 6.52 -10.59
CA TYR A 203 -30.61 6.84 -10.81
C TYR A 203 -30.38 7.09 -12.31
N GLY A 204 -29.82 8.24 -12.65
CA GLY A 204 -29.57 8.63 -14.05
C GLY A 204 -28.62 7.66 -14.74
N ALA A 205 -28.99 7.19 -15.92
CA ALA A 205 -28.07 6.51 -16.83
C ALA A 205 -27.18 7.56 -17.49
N GLU A 206 -25.87 7.44 -17.30
CA GLU A 206 -24.77 8.15 -17.97
C GLU A 206 -25.14 9.47 -18.69
N GLY A 207 -24.76 10.62 -18.08
CA GLY A 207 -24.65 11.88 -18.83
C GLY A 207 -25.17 13.15 -18.18
N SER A 208 -25.84 13.11 -17.02
CA SER A 208 -26.18 14.31 -16.26
C SER A 208 -25.26 14.45 -15.06
N VAL A 209 -24.28 15.34 -15.18
CA VAL A 209 -23.44 15.83 -14.09
C VAL A 209 -24.35 16.51 -13.07
N GLU A 210 -24.82 15.84 -12.01
CA GLU A 210 -25.20 16.58 -10.78
C GLU A 210 -25.34 15.79 -9.47
N GLU A 211 -25.34 14.45 -9.44
CA GLU A 211 -25.08 13.72 -8.18
C GLU A 211 -24.20 12.50 -8.47
N MET A 212 -22.90 12.74 -8.51
CA MET A 212 -21.90 11.68 -8.54
C MET A 212 -21.93 10.98 -7.17
N LEU A 213 -22.73 9.92 -7.05
CA LEU A 213 -22.73 9.06 -5.86
C LEU A 213 -21.28 8.64 -5.58
N ASP A 214 -20.78 8.98 -4.40
CA ASP A 214 -19.42 8.63 -4.00
C ASP A 214 -19.36 7.16 -3.60
N PHE A 215 -18.79 6.34 -4.47
CA PHE A 215 -18.58 4.91 -4.23
C PHE A 215 -17.23 4.61 -3.57
N SER A 216 -16.48 5.62 -3.13
CA SER A 216 -15.21 5.42 -2.41
C SER A 216 -15.39 4.59 -1.14
N GLY A 217 -16.54 4.72 -0.47
CA GLY A 217 -16.91 3.95 0.72
C GLY A 217 -17.28 2.49 0.45
N CYS A 218 -17.49 2.11 -0.81
CA CYS A 218 -17.80 0.73 -1.19
C CYS A 218 -16.57 -0.18 -1.17
N ILE A 219 -15.35 0.38 -1.13
CA ILE A 219 -14.13 -0.43 -1.20
C ILE A 219 -13.47 -0.47 0.16
N ASN A 220 -13.14 -1.68 0.61
CA ASN A 220 -12.51 -1.92 1.90
C ASN A 220 -11.31 -2.82 1.74
N TYR A 221 -10.26 -2.53 2.50
CA TYR A 221 -9.09 -3.39 2.60
C TYR A 221 -9.39 -4.54 3.56
N MET A 222 -8.99 -5.76 3.18
CA MET A 222 -9.06 -6.95 4.02
C MET A 222 -7.69 -7.63 4.07
N ASN A 223 -7.39 -8.30 5.20
CA ASN A 223 -6.14 -9.05 5.38
C ASN A 223 -4.86 -8.24 5.07
N TRP A 224 -4.86 -6.95 5.43
CA TRP A 224 -3.77 -6.04 5.18
C TRP A 224 -2.50 -6.47 5.92
N THR A 225 -1.42 -6.66 5.16
CA THR A 225 -0.10 -6.97 5.71
C THR A 225 0.98 -6.10 5.06
N LYS A 226 1.97 -5.70 5.88
CA LYS A 226 3.13 -4.90 5.49
C LYS A 226 4.40 -5.64 5.88
N ARG A 227 5.37 -5.72 4.98
CA ARG A 227 6.67 -6.35 5.20
C ARG A 227 7.80 -5.50 4.63
#